data_AF-M5CCV4-F1
#
_entry.id   AF-M5CCV4-F1
#
_cell.length_a   1.000
_cell.length_b   1.000
_cell.length_c   1.000
_cell.angle_alpha   90.00
_cell.angle_beta   90.00
_cell.angle_gamma   90.00
#
_symmetry.space_group_name_H-M   'P 1'
#
loop_
_entity.id
_entity.type
_entity.pdbx_description
1 polymer ?
#
loop_
_entity_poly.entity_id
_entity_poly.type
_entity_poly.pdbx_seq_one_letter_code
_entity_poly.pdbx_strand_id
1 'polypeptide(L)'
;MKAAEHFTGVDPFRENHTNAGPGDIFPSQGQDGLVAASYNSWYGDITPPFAKSMANLGIPINFNPDSGNAYGVFNSATSINRTTGQRSYSANTYYAYNAHRPNLVVLTGAQATKINFDSKNKTKSGGLVATGVSFVHKSQTYTVKAKKEVILSAVSSAPRAQRNWKLDNTEKEWNRGVD
;
A
#
# COMPACT_ATOMS: atom_id res chain seq x y z
N MET A 1 23.71 8.99 -12.61
CA MET A 1 22.50 8.81 -11.78
C MET A 1 21.30 9.22 -12.61
N LYS A 2 20.29 8.37 -12.77
CA LYS A 2 19.03 8.76 -13.42
C LYS A 2 18.22 9.61 -12.43
N ALA A 3 17.78 10.79 -12.87
CA ALA A 3 16.93 11.69 -12.09
C ALA A 3 15.59 11.04 -11.76
N ALA A 4 14.99 11.43 -10.64
CA ALA A 4 13.65 10.99 -10.25
C ALA A 4 12.66 11.41 -11.33
N GLU A 5 11.70 10.54 -11.64
CA GLU A 5 10.77 10.75 -12.74
C GLU A 5 9.53 11.42 -12.14
N HIS A 6 9.65 12.74 -12.03
CA HIS A 6 8.71 13.72 -11.50
C HIS A 6 7.42 13.76 -12.34
N PHE A 7 6.32 14.22 -11.74
CA PHE A 7 4.99 14.31 -12.34
C PHE A 7 5.03 14.67 -13.84
N THR A 8 4.76 13.69 -14.72
CA THR A 8 4.94 13.90 -16.15
C THR A 8 3.65 14.42 -16.77
N GLY A 9 3.56 15.74 -16.87
CA GLY A 9 2.59 16.45 -17.71
C GLY A 9 1.23 16.72 -17.07
N VAL A 10 0.59 17.77 -17.57
CA VAL A 10 -0.81 18.08 -17.32
C VAL A 10 -1.71 17.15 -18.11
N ASP A 11 -2.88 16.83 -17.57
CA ASP A 11 -3.94 16.16 -18.33
C ASP A 11 -4.23 16.97 -19.62
N PRO A 12 -4.14 16.37 -20.83
CA PRO A 12 -4.38 17.10 -22.08
C PRO A 12 -5.73 17.82 -22.15
N PHE A 13 -6.77 17.30 -21.49
CA PHE A 13 -8.05 18.01 -21.40
C PHE A 13 -7.97 19.25 -20.52
N ARG A 14 -7.21 19.17 -19.42
CA ARG A 14 -7.01 20.32 -18.54
C ARG A 14 -6.25 21.43 -19.24
N GLU A 15 -5.16 21.10 -19.93
CA GLU A 15 -4.42 22.06 -20.76
C GLU A 15 -5.34 22.77 -21.76
N ASN A 16 -6.18 22.01 -22.48
CA ASN A 16 -7.10 22.55 -23.48
C ASN A 16 -8.25 23.40 -22.91
N HIS A 17 -8.55 23.32 -21.59
CA HIS A 17 -9.75 23.93 -21.00
C HIS A 17 -9.48 24.93 -19.86
N THR A 18 -8.27 24.98 -19.29
CA THR A 18 -7.96 25.84 -18.13
C THR A 18 -6.81 26.83 -18.35
N ASN A 19 -6.35 27.01 -19.60
CA ASN A 19 -5.13 27.76 -19.94
C ASN A 19 -3.86 27.23 -19.24
N ALA A 20 -3.90 25.99 -18.72
CA ALA A 20 -2.76 25.39 -18.05
C ALA A 20 -1.73 24.95 -19.10
N GLY A 21 -0.46 25.31 -18.93
CA GLY A 21 0.60 24.81 -19.79
C GLY A 21 0.94 23.33 -19.51
N PRO A 22 1.66 22.64 -20.42
CA PRO A 22 2.04 21.23 -20.25
C PRO A 22 2.83 20.93 -18.96
N GLY A 23 3.44 21.94 -18.35
CA GLY A 23 4.24 21.86 -17.12
C GLY A 23 3.55 22.36 -15.85
N ASP A 24 2.27 22.75 -15.91
CA ASP A 24 1.58 23.35 -14.76
C ASP A 24 1.16 22.29 -13.73
N ILE A 25 1.88 22.24 -12.62
CA ILE A 25 1.58 21.33 -11.50
C ILE A 25 0.73 22.09 -10.46
N PHE A 26 -0.39 21.50 -10.07
CA PHE A 26 -1.30 22.13 -9.10
C PHE A 26 -0.69 22.09 -7.69
N PRO A 27 -1.00 23.08 -6.81
CA PRO A 27 -0.50 23.08 -5.43
C PRO A 27 -0.88 21.84 -4.61
N SER A 28 -1.95 21.14 -5.00
CA SER A 28 -2.41 19.88 -4.42
C SER A 28 -1.54 18.67 -4.80
N GLN A 29 -0.55 18.83 -5.67
CA GLN A 29 0.21 17.73 -6.27
C GLN A 29 1.67 17.77 -5.83
N GLY A 30 2.15 16.63 -5.33
CA GLY A 30 3.55 16.47 -4.91
C GLY A 30 4.50 16.30 -6.11
N GLN A 31 5.69 16.90 -6.01
CA GLN A 31 6.68 16.91 -7.10
C GLN A 31 7.91 16.03 -6.81
N ASP A 32 8.30 15.89 -5.54
CA ASP A 32 9.58 15.27 -5.15
C ASP A 32 9.45 13.83 -4.63
N GLY A 33 8.26 13.22 -4.78
CA GLY A 33 8.00 11.85 -4.34
C GLY A 33 8.65 10.78 -5.24
N LEU A 34 9.00 9.64 -4.65
CA LEU A 34 9.58 8.51 -5.39
C LEU A 34 8.56 7.79 -6.30
N VAL A 35 7.26 7.95 -6.05
CA VAL A 35 6.20 7.36 -6.87
C VAL A 35 5.82 8.34 -7.97
N ALA A 36 6.08 7.95 -9.21
CA ALA A 36 5.67 8.73 -10.37
C ALA A 36 4.16 8.65 -10.54
N ALA A 37 3.53 9.82 -10.60
CA ALA A 37 2.14 9.99 -10.96
C ALA A 37 2.04 10.67 -12.31
N SER A 38 1.09 10.24 -13.15
CA SER A 38 0.79 10.92 -14.40
C SER A 38 -0.61 10.60 -14.92
N TYR A 39 -1.07 11.40 -15.86
CA TYR A 39 -2.42 11.34 -16.44
C TYR A 39 -2.49 10.56 -17.75
N ASN A 40 -3.66 9.99 -18.03
CA ASN A 40 -3.90 9.37 -19.35
C ASN A 40 -3.70 10.40 -20.46
N SER A 41 -2.92 10.03 -21.47
CA SER A 41 -2.66 10.82 -22.68
C SER A 41 -3.49 10.36 -23.87
N TRP A 42 -4.22 9.24 -23.73
CA TRP A 42 -5.09 8.69 -24.75
C TRP A 42 -6.50 8.52 -24.20
N TYR A 43 -7.47 8.86 -25.03
CA TYR A 43 -8.89 8.76 -24.75
C TYR A 43 -9.60 8.18 -25.94
N GLY A 44 -10.57 7.31 -25.69
CA GLY A 44 -11.43 6.79 -26.75
C GLY A 44 -12.43 7.85 -27.21
N ASP A 45 -12.97 7.66 -28.42
CA ASP A 45 -13.96 8.56 -29.02
C ASP A 45 -15.25 8.70 -28.20
N ILE A 46 -15.49 7.77 -27.26
CA ILE A 46 -16.62 7.81 -26.33
C ILE A 46 -16.42 8.79 -25.17
N THR A 47 -15.18 9.17 -24.85
CA THR A 47 -14.87 10.01 -23.68
C THR A 47 -15.42 11.44 -23.82
N PRO A 48 -15.19 12.18 -24.92
CA PRO A 48 -15.78 13.50 -25.11
C PRO A 48 -17.32 13.55 -25.06
N PRO A 49 -18.08 12.67 -25.77
CA PRO A 49 -19.53 12.70 -25.71
C PRO A 49 -20.07 12.30 -24.34
N PHE A 50 -19.38 11.40 -23.61
CA PHE A 50 -19.72 11.11 -22.21
C PHE A 50 -19.58 12.34 -21.32
N ALA A 51 -18.42 13.02 -21.35
CA ALA A 51 -18.19 14.22 -20.55
C ALA A 51 -19.22 15.33 -20.87
N LYS A 52 -19.53 15.53 -22.16
CA LYS A 52 -20.57 16.49 -22.60
C LYS A 52 -21.96 16.12 -22.08
N SER A 53 -22.32 14.84 -22.11
CA SER A 53 -23.61 14.36 -21.61
C SER A 53 -23.76 14.59 -20.11
N MET A 54 -22.70 14.33 -19.34
CA MET A 54 -22.67 14.58 -17.89
C MET A 54 -22.78 16.07 -17.56
N ALA A 55 -22.09 16.94 -18.32
CA ALA A 55 -22.21 18.39 -18.17
C ALA A 55 -23.65 18.88 -18.42
N ASN A 56 -24.33 18.35 -19.43
CA ASN A 56 -25.74 18.66 -19.70
C ASN A 56 -26.69 18.23 -18.58
N LEU A 57 -26.31 17.23 -17.78
CA LEU A 57 -27.06 16.78 -16.59
C LEU A 57 -26.70 17.58 -15.32
N GLY A 58 -25.88 18.63 -15.44
CA GLY A 58 -25.45 19.46 -14.32
C GLY A 58 -24.26 18.89 -13.53
N ILE A 59 -23.60 17.84 -14.04
CA ILE A 59 -22.41 17.27 -13.41
C ILE A 59 -21.17 17.94 -14.01
N PRO A 60 -20.40 18.74 -13.25
CA PRO A 60 -19.31 19.54 -13.78
C PRO A 60 -18.11 18.67 -14.20
N ILE A 61 -17.33 19.18 -15.13
CA ILE A 61 -15.98 18.67 -15.39
C ILE A 61 -15.07 19.26 -14.31
N ASN A 62 -14.35 18.41 -13.60
CA ASN A 62 -13.46 18.78 -12.51
C ASN A 62 -12.00 18.61 -12.94
N PHE A 63 -11.31 19.74 -13.05
CA PHE A 63 -9.91 19.76 -13.46
C PHE A 63 -8.94 19.61 -12.29
N ASN A 64 -9.38 19.63 -11.03
CA ASN A 64 -8.51 19.49 -9.88
C ASN A 64 -9.12 18.54 -8.82
N PRO A 65 -9.33 17.26 -9.15
CA PRO A 65 -9.91 16.29 -8.24
C PRO A 65 -9.02 16.03 -7.01
N ASP A 66 -7.71 16.27 -7.13
CA ASP A 66 -6.70 16.03 -6.08
C ASP A 66 -6.72 17.10 -4.98
N SER A 67 -7.50 18.18 -5.13
CA SER A 67 -7.63 19.27 -4.14
C SER A 67 -8.40 18.93 -2.87
N GLY A 68 -8.86 17.69 -2.72
CA GLY A 68 -9.77 17.27 -1.66
C GLY A 68 -11.25 17.35 -2.04
N ASN A 69 -11.58 17.85 -3.24
CA ASN A 69 -12.92 17.77 -3.82
C ASN A 69 -12.90 16.99 -5.15
N ALA A 70 -13.26 15.71 -5.09
CA ALA A 70 -13.30 14.82 -6.24
C ALA A 70 -14.72 14.68 -6.85
N TYR A 71 -15.57 15.72 -6.74
CA TYR A 71 -16.89 15.71 -7.37
C TYR A 71 -16.81 16.07 -8.86
N GLY A 72 -17.58 15.39 -9.71
CA GLY A 72 -17.67 15.67 -11.15
C GLY A 72 -17.01 14.62 -12.05
N VAL A 73 -16.84 14.95 -13.32
CA VAL A 73 -16.09 14.13 -14.30
C VAL A 73 -14.65 14.61 -14.36
N PHE A 74 -13.68 13.71 -14.16
CA PHE A 74 -12.27 14.06 -14.12
C PHE A 74 -11.39 12.91 -14.61
N ASN A 75 -10.18 13.25 -15.04
CA ASN A 75 -9.12 12.29 -15.27
C ASN A 75 -8.32 12.08 -13.97
N SER A 76 -8.21 10.82 -13.54
CA SER A 76 -7.45 10.47 -12.34
C SER A 76 -5.99 10.21 -12.67
N ALA A 77 -5.09 10.72 -11.83
CA ALA A 77 -3.69 10.39 -11.92
C ALA A 77 -3.48 8.88 -11.66
N THR A 78 -2.51 8.31 -12.35
CA THR A 78 -2.14 6.89 -12.27
C THR A 78 -0.68 6.76 -11.85
N SER A 79 -0.35 5.73 -11.08
CA SER A 79 1.04 5.44 -10.68
C SER A 79 1.82 4.79 -11.84
N ILE A 80 1.99 5.54 -12.90
CA ILE A 80 2.73 5.15 -14.11
C ILE A 80 3.79 6.19 -14.34
N ASN A 81 4.99 5.71 -14.62
CA ASN A 81 6.04 6.53 -15.16
C ASN A 81 5.93 6.47 -16.69
N ARG A 82 5.46 7.55 -17.31
CA ARG A 82 5.22 7.59 -18.76
C ARG A 82 6.50 7.80 -19.59
N THR A 83 7.58 8.30 -18.99
CA THR A 83 8.90 8.37 -19.66
C THR A 83 9.46 6.96 -19.91
N THR A 84 9.26 6.04 -18.97
CA THR A 84 9.70 4.63 -19.10
C THR A 84 8.60 3.68 -19.57
N GLY A 85 7.33 4.12 -19.53
CA GLY A 85 6.16 3.27 -19.79
C GLY A 85 5.88 2.23 -18.69
N GLN A 86 6.55 2.32 -17.54
CA GLN A 86 6.45 1.32 -16.48
C GLN A 86 5.53 1.77 -15.35
N ARG A 87 4.85 0.81 -14.72
CA ARG A 87 4.14 1.06 -13.46
C ARG A 87 5.13 1.52 -12.39
N SER A 88 4.80 2.59 -11.67
CA SER A 88 5.53 3.05 -10.50
C SER A 88 4.87 2.47 -9.24
N TYR A 89 5.60 1.66 -8.48
CA TYR A 89 5.07 0.97 -7.28
C TYR A 89 6.19 0.75 -6.26
N SER A 90 5.82 0.43 -5.01
CA SER A 90 6.77 0.51 -3.89
C SER A 90 8.05 -0.33 -4.04
N ALA A 91 8.04 -1.42 -4.81
CA ALA A 91 9.24 -2.24 -5.01
C ALA A 91 10.23 -1.60 -5.99
N ASN A 92 9.77 -1.08 -7.13
CA ASN A 92 10.67 -0.46 -8.10
C ASN A 92 11.00 1.01 -7.78
N THR A 93 10.31 1.60 -6.79
CA THR A 93 10.62 2.93 -6.27
C THR A 93 11.35 2.85 -4.93
N TYR A 94 10.62 2.69 -3.81
CA TYR A 94 11.18 2.73 -2.46
C TYR A 94 12.23 1.64 -2.21
N TYR A 95 11.98 0.39 -2.62
CA TYR A 95 12.97 -0.67 -2.41
C TYR A 95 14.16 -0.53 -3.35
N ALA A 96 13.95 -0.48 -4.67
CA ALA A 96 15.04 -0.43 -5.65
C ALA A 96 15.99 0.77 -5.41
N TYR A 97 15.46 1.94 -5.03
CA TYR A 97 16.26 3.11 -4.68
C TYR A 97 17.21 2.85 -3.49
N ASN A 98 16.82 2.00 -2.54
CA ASN A 98 17.54 1.74 -1.30
C ASN A 98 18.21 0.37 -1.23
N ALA A 99 18.07 -0.48 -2.26
CA ALA A 99 18.51 -1.88 -2.25
C ALA A 99 20.02 -2.07 -2.08
N HIS A 100 20.82 -1.03 -2.40
CA HIS A 100 22.27 -1.04 -2.23
C HIS A 100 22.72 -0.93 -0.76
N ARG A 101 21.82 -0.61 0.18
CA ARG A 101 22.16 -0.38 1.57
C ARG A 101 22.42 -1.71 2.29
N PRO A 102 23.61 -1.92 2.90
CA PRO A 102 23.97 -3.20 3.52
C PRO A 102 23.13 -3.53 4.77
N ASN A 103 22.46 -2.54 5.36
CA ASN A 103 21.58 -2.70 6.51
C ASN A 103 20.11 -2.94 6.13
N LEU A 104 19.78 -3.06 4.84
CA LEU A 104 18.43 -3.38 4.36
C LEU A 104 18.42 -4.79 3.76
N VAL A 105 17.70 -5.71 4.41
CA VAL A 105 17.61 -7.10 3.96
C VAL A 105 16.16 -7.41 3.60
N VAL A 106 15.95 -7.95 2.39
CA VAL A 106 14.64 -8.41 1.91
C VAL A 106 14.70 -9.91 1.66
N LEU A 107 13.81 -10.64 2.33
CA LEU A 107 13.63 -12.08 2.13
C LEU A 107 12.30 -12.34 1.46
N THR A 108 12.34 -12.67 0.16
CA THR A 108 11.15 -13.03 -0.62
C THR A 108 10.76 -14.49 -0.43
N GLY A 109 9.48 -14.82 -0.66
CA GLY A 109 9.00 -16.20 -0.52
C GLY A 109 8.98 -16.71 0.92
N ALA A 110 9.07 -15.79 1.90
CA ALA A 110 8.97 -16.08 3.32
C ALA A 110 7.63 -15.58 3.87
N GLN A 111 6.80 -16.49 4.37
CA GLN A 111 5.52 -16.15 4.96
C GLN A 111 5.68 -16.00 6.48
N ALA A 112 5.47 -14.80 7.00
CA ALA A 112 5.35 -14.59 8.45
C ALA A 112 4.12 -15.33 8.98
N THR A 113 4.29 -16.15 10.01
CA THR A 113 3.23 -16.99 10.59
C THR A 113 2.84 -16.57 12.00
N LYS A 114 3.76 -15.97 12.76
CA LYS A 114 3.50 -15.57 14.16
C LYS A 114 4.41 -14.42 14.60
N ILE A 115 3.85 -13.47 15.35
CA ILE A 115 4.61 -12.50 16.12
C ILE A 115 4.93 -13.13 17.48
N ASN A 116 6.21 -13.08 17.88
CA ASN A 116 6.67 -13.61 19.16
C ASN A 116 6.71 -12.48 20.19
N PHE A 117 6.10 -12.70 21.34
CA PHE A 117 6.03 -11.74 22.43
C PHE A 117 6.88 -12.18 23.62
N ASP A 118 7.45 -11.21 24.33
CA ASP A 118 8.10 -11.45 25.61
C ASP A 118 7.05 -11.88 26.64
N SER A 119 7.30 -13.01 27.30
CA SER A 119 6.42 -13.56 28.34
C SER A 119 6.70 -12.99 29.73
N LYS A 120 7.85 -12.35 29.93
CA LYS A 120 8.33 -11.85 31.23
C LYS A 120 8.23 -10.33 31.31
N ASN A 121 8.55 -9.64 30.22
CA ASN A 121 8.57 -8.19 30.19
C ASN A 121 7.31 -7.62 29.52
N LYS A 122 6.79 -6.55 30.11
CA LYS A 122 5.69 -5.75 29.56
C LYS A 122 6.18 -4.34 29.25
N THR A 123 5.46 -3.63 28.41
CA THR A 123 5.70 -2.19 28.25
C THR A 123 5.42 -1.46 29.57
N LYS A 124 5.88 -0.21 29.70
CA LYS A 124 5.56 0.64 30.86
C LYS A 124 4.05 0.81 31.09
N SER A 125 3.25 0.68 30.03
CA SER A 125 1.78 0.72 30.04
C SER A 125 1.12 -0.66 30.20
N GLY A 126 1.89 -1.73 30.43
CA GLY A 126 1.37 -3.09 30.64
C GLY A 126 1.07 -3.88 29.36
N GLY A 127 1.44 -3.37 28.18
CA GLY A 127 1.27 -4.03 26.88
C GLY A 127 2.30 -5.15 26.62
N LEU A 128 2.00 -6.00 25.65
CA LEU A 128 2.92 -7.04 25.18
C LEU A 128 4.12 -6.43 24.43
N VAL A 129 5.31 -7.00 24.62
CA VAL A 129 6.52 -6.57 23.90
C VAL A 129 6.82 -7.57 22.77
N ALA A 130 6.75 -7.14 21.51
CA ALA A 130 7.13 -7.99 20.38
C ALA A 130 8.66 -8.12 20.33
N THR A 131 9.16 -9.35 20.30
CA THR A 131 10.60 -9.67 20.33
C THR A 131 11.11 -10.26 19.03
N GLY A 132 10.20 -10.61 18.10
CA GLY A 132 10.57 -11.21 16.83
C GLY A 132 9.39 -11.78 16.07
N VAL A 133 9.70 -12.48 14.99
CA VAL A 133 8.74 -13.10 14.08
C VAL A 133 9.19 -14.51 13.75
N SER A 134 8.24 -15.44 13.77
CA SER A 134 8.40 -16.77 13.17
C SER A 134 7.80 -16.76 11.76
N PHE A 135 8.51 -17.37 10.82
CA PHE A 135 8.14 -17.41 9.41
C PHE A 135 8.50 -18.75 8.79
N VAL A 136 7.82 -19.10 7.70
CA VAL A 136 8.11 -20.29 6.89
C VAL A 136 8.79 -19.83 5.60
N HIS A 137 9.91 -20.47 5.25
CA HIS A 137 10.63 -20.26 4.01
C HIS A 137 11.13 -21.61 3.50
N LYS A 138 10.86 -21.93 2.23
CA LYS A 138 11.19 -23.25 1.64
C LYS A 138 10.72 -24.43 2.51
N SER A 139 9.48 -24.36 2.99
CA SER A 139 8.82 -25.37 3.85
C SER A 139 9.47 -25.59 5.24
N GLN A 140 10.44 -24.76 5.64
CA GLN A 140 11.07 -24.81 6.95
C GLN A 140 10.68 -23.59 7.78
N THR A 141 10.45 -23.81 9.07
CA THR A 141 10.15 -22.73 10.03
C THR A 141 11.45 -22.12 10.57
N TYR A 142 11.50 -20.80 10.60
CA TYR A 142 12.60 -20.00 11.15
C TYR A 142 12.05 -18.94 12.11
N THR A 143 12.93 -18.41 12.96
CA THR A 143 12.61 -17.30 13.87
C THR A 143 13.69 -16.23 13.78
N VAL A 144 13.27 -14.97 13.61
CA VAL A 144 14.16 -13.80 13.65
C VAL A 144 13.80 -12.92 14.85
N LYS A 145 14.81 -12.39 15.53
CA LYS A 145 14.64 -11.47 16.67
C LYS A 145 14.68 -10.02 16.21
N ALA A 146 13.82 -9.17 16.78
CA ALA A 146 13.81 -7.73 16.58
C ALA A 146 14.35 -7.03 17.84
N LYS A 147 15.28 -6.09 17.66
CA LYS A 147 15.85 -5.31 18.78
C LYS A 147 15.03 -4.07 19.15
N LYS A 148 14.23 -3.55 18.20
CA LYS A 148 13.45 -2.33 18.37
C LYS A 148 11.97 -2.62 18.21
N GLU A 149 11.56 -2.93 16.98
CA GLU A 149 10.15 -3.01 16.60
C GLU A 149 9.89 -4.13 15.61
N VAL A 150 8.64 -4.60 15.61
CA VAL A 150 8.07 -5.50 14.60
C VAL A 150 6.91 -4.74 13.95
N ILE A 151 6.99 -4.50 12.63
CA ILE A 151 5.97 -3.79 11.87
C ILE A 151 5.21 -4.80 11.01
N LEU A 152 3.90 -4.93 11.24
CA LEU A 152 3.03 -5.78 10.44
C LEU A 152 2.46 -4.98 9.26
N SER A 153 2.95 -5.25 8.05
CA SER A 153 2.46 -4.65 6.80
C SER A 153 1.85 -5.68 5.86
N ALA A 154 1.30 -6.76 6.41
CA ALA A 154 0.53 -7.71 5.62
C ALA A 154 -0.82 -7.08 5.26
N VAL A 155 -1.20 -7.17 3.99
CA VAL A 155 -2.54 -6.74 3.54
C VAL A 155 -3.62 -7.50 4.30
N SER A 156 -4.79 -6.89 4.47
CA SER A 156 -5.97 -7.54 5.03
C SER A 156 -6.45 -8.66 4.10
N SER A 157 -5.84 -9.83 4.20
CA SER A 157 -6.51 -11.09 3.88
C SER A 157 -7.18 -11.53 5.17
N ALA A 158 -8.50 -11.76 5.16
CA ALA A 158 -9.28 -12.21 6.31
C ALA A 158 -8.45 -13.14 7.20
N PRO A 159 -8.40 -12.92 8.53
CA PRO A 159 -7.53 -13.71 9.38
C PRO A 159 -7.90 -15.17 9.16
N ARG A 160 -6.94 -15.95 8.65
CA ARG A 160 -6.98 -17.40 8.75
C ARG A 160 -6.83 -17.69 10.22
N ALA A 161 -7.92 -17.51 10.97
CA ALA A 161 -8.10 -18.04 12.29
C ALA A 161 -7.90 -19.53 12.11
N GLN A 162 -6.71 -20.02 12.44
CA GLN A 162 -6.52 -21.42 12.72
C GLN A 162 -7.44 -21.72 13.90
N ARG A 163 -8.70 -22.08 13.60
CA ARG A 163 -9.55 -22.88 14.48
C ARG A 163 -8.81 -24.19 14.68
N ASN A 164 -7.89 -24.19 15.64
CA ASN A 164 -7.30 -25.34 16.31
C ASN A 164 -6.46 -24.81 17.48
N TRP A 165 -7.09 -23.98 18.31
CA TRP A 165 -6.68 -23.88 19.70
C TRP A 165 -7.23 -25.14 20.37
N LYS A 166 -6.47 -26.24 20.35
CA LYS A 166 -6.72 -27.33 21.30
C LYS A 166 -6.51 -26.73 22.68
N LEU A 167 -7.60 -26.55 23.43
CA LEU A 167 -7.54 -26.38 24.87
C LEU A 167 -7.06 -27.72 25.41
N ASP A 168 -5.75 -27.83 25.56
CA ASP A 168 -5.17 -28.80 26.48
C ASP A 168 -5.30 -28.19 27.87
N ASN A 169 -6.28 -28.67 28.64
CA ASN A 169 -6.18 -28.84 30.09
C ASN A 169 -7.49 -29.34 30.70
N THR A 170 -7.36 -30.49 31.36
CA THR A 170 -8.13 -30.97 32.53
C THR A 170 -9.56 -31.46 32.32
N GLU A 171 -9.72 -32.68 31.79
CA GLU A 171 -10.78 -33.57 32.28
C GLU A 171 -10.31 -34.14 33.62
N LYS A 172 -10.79 -33.54 34.71
CA LYS A 172 -10.74 -34.14 36.03
C LYS A 172 -11.74 -35.29 36.06
N GLU A 173 -11.21 -36.48 36.32
CA GLU A 173 -11.95 -37.67 36.72
C GLU A 173 -13.04 -37.34 37.75
N TRP A 174 -14.28 -37.67 37.41
CA TRP A 174 -15.33 -37.89 38.40
C TRP A 174 -15.63 -39.39 38.42
N ASN A 175 -14.81 -40.12 39.18
CA ASN A 175 -15.24 -41.38 39.76
C ASN A 175 -16.37 -41.06 40.75
N ARG A 176 -17.62 -41.38 40.38
CA ARG A 176 -18.67 -41.65 41.36
C ARG A 176 -18.70 -43.15 41.56
N GLY A 177 -18.41 -43.54 42.79
CA GLY A 177 -18.48 -44.91 43.26
C GLY A 177 -19.88 -45.47 43.23
N VAL A 178 -19.87 -46.79 43.21
CA VAL A 178 -20.88 -47.75 43.67
C VAL A 178 -21.63 -47.23 44.91
N ASP A 179 -22.94 -47.08 44.78
CA ASP A 179 -23.98 -47.86 45.48
C ASP A 179 -25.35 -47.58 44.84
#